data_AF-A0A4Q3FE44-F1
#
_entry.id   AF-A0A4Q3FE44-F1
#
_cell.length_a   1.000
_cell.length_b   1.000
_cell.length_c   1.000
_cell.angle_alpha   90.00
_cell.angle_beta   90.00
_cell.angle_gamma   90.00
#
_symmetry.space_group_name_H-M   'P 1'
#
loop_
_entity.id
_entity.type
_entity.pdbx_description
1 polymer ?
#
loop_
_entity_poly.entity_id
_entity_poly.type
_entity_poly.pdbx_seq_one_letter_code
_entity_poly.pdbx_strand_id
1 'polypeptide(L)' 'MAKSQATFMKKQLEKNRLKKREEKEIRKQERQQNASSGDLESMMAYVNEFGEITSTPPDPKKSA' A
#
# COMPACT_ATOMS: atom_id res chain seq x y z
N MET A 1 -31.83 28.41 27.87
CA MET A 1 -31.80 27.05 27.28
C MET A 1 -30.36 26.60 27.14
N ALA A 2 -29.88 25.69 27.98
CA ALA A 2 -28.54 25.12 27.87
C ALA A 2 -28.50 24.19 26.65
N LYS A 3 -27.99 24.69 25.52
CA LYS A 3 -27.84 23.95 24.27
C LYS A 3 -26.96 22.72 24.56
N SER A 4 -27.49 21.53 24.35
CA SER A 4 -26.96 20.26 24.85
C SER A 4 -25.52 19.99 24.41
N GLN A 5 -24.54 20.20 25.28
CA GLN A 5 -23.12 19.89 25.03
C GLN A 5 -22.91 18.44 24.54
N ALA A 6 -23.77 17.52 24.97
CA ALA A 6 -23.75 16.13 24.51
C ALA A 6 -23.94 15.96 22.99
N THR A 7 -24.73 16.82 22.33
CA THR A 7 -24.95 16.73 20.87
C THR A 7 -23.74 17.20 20.08
N PHE A 8 -23.03 18.22 20.59
CA PHE A 8 -21.80 18.72 20.00
C PHE A 8 -20.69 17.66 20.01
N MET A 9 -20.50 16.99 21.16
CA MET A 9 -19.49 15.93 21.30
C MET A 9 -19.79 14.73 20.38
N LYS A 10 -21.06 14.32 20.26
CA LYS A 10 -21.47 13.26 19.32
C LYS A 10 -21.15 13.63 17.88
N LYS A 11 -21.48 14.86 17.46
CA LYS A 11 -21.21 15.36 16.10
C LYS A 11 -19.71 15.44 15.79
N GLN A 12 -18.89 15.84 16.77
CA GLN A 12 -17.43 15.85 16.60
C GLN A 12 -16.85 14.44 16.47
N LEU A 13 -17.32 13.49 17.30
CA LEU A 13 -16.87 12.10 17.23
C LEU A 13 -17.21 11.46 15.88
N GLU A 14 -18.42 11.70 15.38
CA GLU A 14 -18.87 11.23 14.08
C GLU A 14 -18.04 11.82 12.93
N LYS A 15 -17.77 13.14 12.97
CA LYS A 15 -16.88 13.80 12.00
C LYS A 15 -15.48 13.18 11.99
N ASN A 16 -14.92 12.89 13.16
CA ASN A 16 -13.61 12.24 13.26
C ASN A 16 -13.63 10.80 12.74
N ARG A 17 -14.72 10.07 12.93
CA ARG A 17 -14.88 8.72 12.37
C ARG A 17 -14.98 8.73 10.85
N LEU A 18 -15.71 9.70 10.28
CA LEU A 18 -15.82 9.87 8.83
C LEU A 18 -14.46 10.19 8.20
N LYS A 19 -13.73 11.18 8.74
CA LYS A 19 -12.37 11.51 8.29
C LYS A 19 -11.43 10.30 8.32
N LYS A 20 -11.44 9.53 9.42
CA LYS A 20 -10.61 8.32 9.54
C LYS A 20 -10.99 7.24 8.54
N ARG A 21 -12.25 7.17 8.08
CA ARG A 21 -12.67 6.24 7.03
C ARG A 21 -12.18 6.71 5.66
N GLU A 22 -12.38 7.99 5.34
CA GLU A 22 -11.90 8.61 4.11
C GLU A 22 -10.37 8.47 3.98
N GLU A 23 -9.60 8.79 5.03
CA GLU A 23 -8.14 8.61 5.05
C GLU A 23 -7.72 7.15 4.83
N LYS A 24 -8.45 6.18 5.40
CA LYS A 24 -8.18 4.75 5.20
C LYS A 24 -8.50 4.30 3.77
N GLU A 25 -9.56 4.82 3.19
CA GLU A 25 -9.94 4.54 1.80
C GLU A 25 -8.94 5.11 0.82
N ILE A 26 -8.51 6.37 1.01
CA ILE A 26 -7.45 7.00 0.23
C ILE A 26 -6.17 6.18 0.34
N ARG A 27 -5.71 5.84 1.55
CA ARG A 27 -4.52 5.00 1.75
C ARG A 27 -4.67 3.60 1.15
N LYS A 28 -5.88 3.07 1.05
CA LYS A 28 -6.14 1.79 0.36
C LYS A 28 -6.01 1.97 -1.15
N GLN A 29 -6.59 3.02 -1.72
CA GLN A 29 -6.48 3.33 -3.15
C GLN A 29 -5.05 3.64 -3.56
N GLU A 30 -4.32 4.44 -2.79
CA GLU A 30 -2.90 4.71 -3.02
C GLU A 30 -2.07 3.42 -3.01
N ARG A 31 -2.34 2.50 -2.07
CA ARG A 31 -1.68 1.18 -2.07
C ARG A 31 -2.07 0.31 -3.27
N GLN A 32 -3.30 0.44 -3.78
CA GLN A 32 -3.71 -0.31 -4.97
C GLN A 32 -3.11 0.27 -6.25
N GLN A 33 -3.03 1.60 -6.36
CA GLN A 33 -2.43 2.30 -7.50
C GLN A 33 -0.90 2.16 -7.54
N ASN A 34 -0.26 2.20 -6.37
CA ASN A 34 1.20 2.08 -6.23
C ASN A 34 1.66 0.66 -5.93
N ALA A 35 0.75 -0.32 -5.82
CA ALA A 35 1.17 -1.71 -5.82
C ALA A 35 1.73 -2.01 -7.20
N SER A 36 3.06 -2.02 -7.32
CA SER A 36 3.72 -2.76 -8.39
C SER A 36 3.09 -4.15 -8.40
N SER A 37 2.59 -4.57 -9.56
CA SER A 37 1.91 -5.84 -9.78
C SER A 37 2.49 -6.91 -8.85
N GLY A 38 1.69 -7.42 -7.92
CA GLY A 38 2.11 -8.48 -6.99
C GLY A 38 2.33 -9.83 -7.68
N ASP A 39 2.61 -9.80 -8.98
CA ASP A 39 3.00 -10.96 -9.77
C ASP A 39 4.40 -11.35 -9.34
N LEU A 40 4.59 -12.64 -9.12
CA LEU A 40 5.84 -13.22 -8.61
C LEU A 40 7.03 -12.80 -9.49
N GLU A 41 6.81 -12.70 -10.80
CA GLU A 41 7.79 -12.30 -11.80
C GLU A 41 8.29 -10.85 -11.59
N SER A 42 7.43 -9.93 -11.15
CA SER A 42 7.82 -8.54 -10.86
C SER A 42 8.57 -8.38 -9.54
N MET A 43 8.52 -9.38 -8.65
CA MET A 43 9.25 -9.41 -7.39
C MET A 43 10.55 -10.22 -7.47
N MET A 44 10.71 -11.02 -8.52
CA MET A 44 11.92 -11.79 -8.78
C MET A 44 12.92 -10.94 -9.55
N ALA A 45 14.06 -10.67 -8.90
CA ALA A 45 15.21 -10.04 -9.52
C ALA A 45 16.29 -11.11 -9.74
N TYR A 46 16.81 -11.21 -10.95
CA TYR A 46 17.98 -12.05 -11.21
C TYR A 46 19.25 -11.25 -10.90
N VAL A 47 20.32 -11.94 -10.47
CA VAL A 47 21.59 -11.31 -10.11
C VAL A 47 22.67 -11.89 -11.02
N ASN A 48 23.47 -11.02 -11.63
CA ASN A 48 24.58 -11.44 -12.51
C ASN A 48 25.87 -11.74 -11.70
N GLU A 49 26.91 -12.22 -12.40
CA GLU A 49 28.22 -12.59 -11.83
C GLU A 49 28.95 -11.43 -11.12
N PHE A 50 28.50 -10.19 -11.33
CA PHE A 50 29.05 -8.97 -10.71
C PHE A 50 28.16 -8.42 -9.58
N GLY A 51 27.07 -9.11 -9.23
CA GLY A 51 26.15 -8.70 -8.18
C GLY A 51 25.12 -7.64 -8.57
N GLU A 52 24.97 -7.35 -9.88
CA GLU A 52 24.00 -6.38 -10.38
C GLU A 52 22.65 -7.06 -10.69
N ILE A 53 21.55 -6.32 -10.47
CA ILE A 53 20.18 -6.80 -10.73
C ILE A 53 19.89 -6.77 -12.23
N THR A 54 19.53 -7.92 -12.80
CA THR A 54 19.19 -8.09 -14.21
C THR A 54 17.75 -8.60 -14.38
N SER A 55 17.09 -8.16 -15.45
CA SER A 55 15.73 -8.61 -15.84
C SER A 55 15.72 -9.98 -16.53
N THR A 56 16.89 -10.44 -16.98
CA THR A 56 17.04 -11.72 -17.70
C THR A 56 17.35 -12.87 -16.73
N PRO A 57 16.65 -14.02 -16.84
CA PRO A 57 16.96 -15.21 -16.06
C PRO A 57 18.37 -15.75 -16.38
N PRO A 58 19.09 -16.33 -15.40
CA PRO A 58 20.40 -16.94 -15.62
C PRO A 58 20.28 -18.19 -16.49
N ASP A 59 21.21 -18.38 -17.42
CA ASP A 59 21.23 -19.53 -18.33
C ASP A 59 21.38 -20.86 -17.55
N PRO A 60 20.46 -21.83 -17.72
CA PRO A 60 20.48 -23.10 -16.97
C PRO A 60 21.65 -24.02 -17.37
N LYS A 61 22.38 -23.69 -18.45
CA LYS A 61 23.55 -24.45 -18.91
C LYS A 61 24.86 -24.04 -18.22
N LYS A 62 24.88 -22.91 -17.49
CA LYS A 62 26.06 -22.48 -16.71
C LYS A 62 26.14 -23.12 -15.32
N SER A 63 25.10 -23.83 -14.88
CA SER A 63 25.03 -24.49 -13.57
C SER A 63 25.21 -26.02 -13.62
N ALA A 64 25.76 -26.56 -14.72
CA ALA A 64 26.06 -27.98 -14.91
C ALA A 64 27.55 -28.19 -15.12
#